data_AF-A0A0C1YWL6-F1
#
_entry.id   AF-A0A0C1YWL6-F1
#
_cell.length_a   1.000
_cell.length_b   1.000
_cell.length_c   1.000
_cell.angle_alpha   90.00
_cell.angle_beta   90.00
_cell.angle_gamma   90.00
#
_symmetry.space_group_name_H-M   'P 1'
#
loop_
_entity.id
_entity.type
_entity.pdbx_description
1 polymer ?
#
loop_
_entity_poly.entity_id
_entity_poly.type
_entity_poly.pdbx_seq_one_letter_code
_entity_poly.pdbx_strand_id
1 'polypeptide(L)'
;MWLKSLDIHYKKMFSITLVLMAILIMTMLFSTNDNIVLGCSFGAGFLLATWFAFIFALPKEEIRGATTNVITYVMSTFWFFSFSIAAINNQIIGHLIDQSGGFTSAFMYIVGVMVIAPIAAQFVFPKAK
;
A
#
# COMPACT_ATOMS: atom_id res chain seq x y z
N MET A 1 0.16 17.39 -3.75
CA MET A 1 -0.09 18.85 -3.64
C MET A 1 -1.47 19.17 -3.06
N TRP A 2 -2.56 18.47 -3.43
CA TRP A 2 -3.91 18.72 -2.86
C TRP A 2 -4.14 18.20 -1.41
N LEU A 3 -3.37 17.20 -0.97
CA LEU A 3 -3.51 16.63 0.39
C LEU A 3 -2.58 17.30 1.42
N LYS A 4 -1.52 17.98 0.97
CA LYS A 4 -0.66 18.82 1.81
C LYS A 4 -1.38 20.08 2.27
N SER A 5 -2.39 20.55 1.53
CA SER A 5 -3.25 21.68 1.91
C SER A 5 -4.34 21.32 2.94
N LEU A 6 -4.46 20.05 3.36
CA LEU A 6 -5.47 19.60 4.34
C LEU A 6 -4.88 19.22 5.71
N ASP A 7 -3.58 19.42 5.94
CA ASP A 7 -2.87 19.12 7.21
C ASP A 7 -3.04 17.67 7.72
N ILE A 8 -3.43 16.74 6.82
CA ILE A 8 -3.59 15.33 7.18
C ILE A 8 -2.21 14.71 7.31
N HIS A 9 -1.80 14.49 8.57
CA HIS A 9 -0.57 13.79 8.91
C HIS A 9 -0.45 12.42 8.20
N TYR A 10 0.74 12.15 7.68
CA TYR A 10 1.12 10.96 6.89
C TYR A 10 0.54 9.64 7.43
N LYS A 11 0.57 9.48 8.76
CA LYS A 11 0.10 8.30 9.48
C LYS A 11 -1.41 8.05 9.36
N LYS A 12 -2.23 9.12 9.39
CA LYS A 12 -3.69 9.00 9.28
C LYS A 12 -4.11 8.69 7.85
N MET A 13 -3.46 9.30 6.86
CA MET A 13 -3.79 9.05 5.46
C MET A 13 -3.46 7.61 5.04
N PHE A 14 -2.28 7.12 5.43
CA PHE A 14 -1.88 5.73 5.15
C PHE A 14 -2.87 4.73 5.77
N SER A 15 -3.33 5.00 6.98
CA SER A 15 -4.32 4.16 7.66
C SER A 15 -5.69 4.19 6.98
N ILE A 16 -6.20 5.38 6.60
CA ILE A 16 -7.51 5.52 5.93
C ILE A 16 -7.50 4.84 4.56
N THR A 17 -6.48 5.10 3.76
CA THR A 17 -6.37 4.52 2.41
C THR A 17 -6.19 3.00 2.45
N LEU A 18 -5.46 2.45 3.43
CA LEU A 18 -5.39 1.00 3.66
C LEU A 18 -6.74 0.38 4.01
N VAL A 19 -7.49 0.99 4.93
CA VAL A 19 -8.82 0.50 5.31
C VAL A 19 -9.77 0.52 4.12
N LEU A 20 -9.75 1.58 3.30
CA LEU A 20 -10.55 1.66 2.08
C LEU A 20 -10.14 0.59 1.06
N MET A 21 -8.85 0.37 0.85
CA MET A 21 -8.36 -0.70 -0.04
C MET A 21 -8.79 -2.09 0.47
N ALA A 22 -8.76 -2.33 1.78
CA ALA A 22 -9.22 -3.59 2.37
C ALA A 22 -10.72 -3.82 2.13
N ILE A 23 -11.55 -2.76 2.25
CA ILE A 23 -12.99 -2.84 1.94
C ILE A 23 -13.22 -3.16 0.46
N LEU A 24 -12.49 -2.52 -0.45
CA LEU A 24 -12.60 -2.81 -1.88
C LEU A 24 -12.21 -4.25 -2.20
N ILE A 25 -11.15 -4.77 -1.58
CA ILE A 25 -10.70 -6.16 -1.78
C ILE A 25 -11.68 -7.17 -1.19
N MET A 26 -12.25 -6.91 -0.02
CA MET A 26 -13.33 -7.73 0.52
C MET A 26 -14.56 -7.71 -0.39
N THR A 27 -14.89 -6.56 -0.96
CA THR A 27 -16.00 -6.46 -1.91
C THR A 27 -15.75 -7.28 -3.17
N MET A 28 -14.51 -7.31 -3.66
CA MET A 28 -14.10 -8.19 -4.78
C MET A 28 -14.21 -9.68 -4.44
N LEU A 29 -13.87 -10.08 -3.21
CA LEU A 29 -13.93 -11.48 -2.77
C LEU A 29 -15.36 -12.04 -2.76
N PHE A 30 -16.35 -11.22 -2.40
CA PHE A 30 -17.75 -11.65 -2.30
C PHE A 30 -18.62 -11.25 -3.49
N SER A 31 -18.08 -10.49 -4.45
CA SER A 31 -18.84 -10.06 -5.62
C SER A 31 -18.80 -11.10 -6.73
N THR A 32 -19.97 -11.53 -7.17
CA THR A 32 -20.18 -12.32 -8.40
C THR A 32 -20.43 -11.46 -9.64
N ASN A 33 -20.42 -10.13 -9.50
CA ASN A 33 -20.64 -9.20 -10.61
C ASN A 33 -19.31 -8.59 -11.08
N ASP A 34 -18.94 -8.86 -12.32
CA ASP A 34 -17.69 -8.41 -12.95
C ASP A 34 -17.54 -6.88 -12.96
N ASN A 35 -18.63 -6.12 -13.10
CA ASN A 35 -18.58 -4.66 -13.09
C ASN A 35 -18.20 -4.11 -11.72
N ILE A 36 -18.63 -4.78 -10.65
CA ILE A 36 -18.28 -4.41 -9.26
C ILE A 36 -16.80 -4.74 -9.02
N VAL A 37 -16.32 -5.89 -9.50
CA VAL A 37 -14.91 -6.28 -9.40
C VAL A 37 -14.01 -5.28 -10.14
N LEU A 38 -14.40 -4.89 -11.35
CA LEU A 38 -13.67 -3.89 -12.13
C LEU A 38 -13.63 -2.53 -11.43
N GLY A 39 -14.77 -2.05 -10.93
CA GLY A 39 -14.85 -0.79 -10.19
C GLY A 39 -14.00 -0.79 -8.92
N CYS A 40 -14.01 -1.89 -8.17
CA CYS A 40 -13.19 -2.05 -6.97
C CYS A 40 -11.69 -2.14 -7.29
N SER A 41 -11.32 -2.83 -8.37
CA SER A 41 -9.93 -2.91 -8.84
C SER A 41 -9.40 -1.53 -9.24
N PHE A 42 -10.21 -0.75 -9.96
CA PHE A 42 -9.86 0.61 -10.34
C PHE A 42 -9.74 1.52 -9.11
N GLY A 43 -10.67 1.43 -8.16
CA GLY A 43 -10.63 2.17 -6.90
C GLY A 43 -9.38 1.85 -6.07
N ALA A 44 -8.99 0.58 -5.98
CA ALA A 44 -7.78 0.16 -5.29
C ALA A 44 -6.52 0.72 -5.96
N GLY A 45 -6.46 0.69 -7.30
CA GLY A 45 -5.38 1.31 -8.08
C GLY A 45 -5.29 2.83 -7.89
N PHE A 46 -6.44 3.51 -7.83
CA PHE A 46 -6.48 4.96 -7.56
C PHE A 46 -5.96 5.29 -6.17
N LEU A 47 -6.37 4.54 -5.15
CA LEU A 47 -5.86 4.70 -3.78
C LEU A 47 -4.35 4.47 -3.71
N LEU A 48 -3.83 3.46 -4.41
CA LEU A 48 -2.38 3.24 -4.54
C LEU A 48 -1.68 4.43 -5.22
N ALA A 49 -2.27 5.00 -6.27
CA ALA A 49 -1.69 6.16 -6.97
C ALA A 49 -1.54 7.37 -6.03
N THR A 50 -2.44 7.54 -5.06
CA THR A 50 -2.30 8.61 -4.07
C THR A 50 -1.00 8.45 -3.26
N TRP A 51 -0.51 7.24 -3.02
CA TRP A 51 0.70 6.97 -2.22
C TRP A 51 2.00 7.40 -2.89
N PHE A 52 2.08 7.35 -4.22
CA PHE A 52 3.30 7.73 -4.95
C PHE A 52 3.72 9.16 -4.62
N ALA A 53 2.77 10.10 -4.55
CA ALA A 53 3.05 11.48 -4.19
C ALA A 53 3.67 11.62 -2.78
N PHE A 54 3.35 10.71 -1.86
CA PHE A 54 3.87 10.72 -0.49
C PHE A 54 5.25 10.08 -0.40
N ILE A 55 5.43 8.94 -1.05
CA ILE A 55 6.72 8.24 -1.13
C ILE A 55 7.79 9.20 -1.68
N PHE A 56 7.46 9.97 -2.72
CA PHE A 56 8.40 10.94 -3.30
C PHE A 56 8.66 12.18 -2.43
N ALA A 57 7.75 12.52 -1.51
CA ALA A 57 7.88 13.67 -0.61
C ALA A 57 8.66 13.35 0.67
N LEU A 58 8.56 12.12 1.19
CA LEU A 58 9.14 11.70 2.47
C LEU A 58 10.64 12.02 2.63
N PRO A 59 11.54 11.62 1.71
CA PRO A 59 12.97 11.90 1.86
C PRO A 59 13.32 13.39 1.83
N LYS A 60 12.50 14.22 1.17
CA LYS A 60 12.72 15.68 1.10
C LYS A 60 12.31 16.38 2.40
N GLU A 61 11.38 15.81 3.15
CA GLU A 61 10.85 16.43 4.38
C GLU A 61 11.58 15.95 5.64
N GLU A 62 11.98 14.68 5.69
CA GLU A 62 12.68 14.10 6.85
C GLU A 62 14.19 14.37 6.83
N ILE A 63 14.81 14.52 5.65
CA ILE A 63 16.27 14.71 5.53
C ILE A 63 16.57 16.21 5.29
N ARG A 64 16.83 16.95 6.37
CA ARG A 64 17.25 18.37 6.28
C ARG A 64 18.58 18.48 5.54
N GLY A 65 18.62 19.28 4.46
CA GLY A 65 19.84 19.53 3.68
C GLY A 65 20.24 18.39 2.74
N ALA A 66 19.30 17.51 2.37
CA ALA A 66 19.59 16.40 1.47
C ALA A 66 20.08 16.90 0.10
N THR A 67 21.28 16.47 -0.28
CA THR A 67 21.78 16.64 -1.66
C THR A 67 21.04 15.69 -2.60
N THR A 68 21.00 16.01 -3.89
CA THR A 68 20.35 15.17 -4.92
C THR A 68 20.82 13.71 -4.86
N ASN A 69 22.10 13.48 -4.59
CA ASN A 69 22.67 12.13 -4.47
C ASN A 69 22.07 11.32 -3.31
N VAL A 70 21.83 11.95 -2.16
CA VAL A 70 21.22 11.30 -1.00
C VAL A 70 19.76 10.93 -1.29
N ILE A 71 19.01 11.84 -1.91
CA ILE A 71 17.62 11.56 -2.28
C ILE A 71 17.54 10.39 -3.27
N THR A 72 18.39 10.39 -4.30
CA THR A 72 18.43 9.29 -5.28
C THR A 72 18.75 7.96 -4.61
N TYR A 73 19.76 7.92 -3.73
CA TYR A 73 20.12 6.70 -3.02
C TYR A 73 18.97 6.16 -2.15
N VAL A 74 18.30 7.03 -1.39
CA VAL A 74 17.17 6.65 -0.54
C VAL A 74 16.01 6.13 -1.38
N MET A 75 15.68 6.80 -2.50
CA MET A 75 14.63 6.33 -3.41
C MET A 75 14.97 4.99 -4.04
N SER A 76 16.20 4.81 -4.55
CA SER A 76 16.63 3.55 -5.14
C SER A 76 16.55 2.40 -4.14
N THR A 77 16.97 2.63 -2.90
CA THR A 77 16.88 1.65 -1.81
C THR A 77 15.43 1.32 -1.48
N PHE A 78 14.56 2.33 -1.36
CA PHE A 78 13.13 2.16 -1.14
C PHE A 78 12.47 1.31 -2.23
N TRP A 79 12.74 1.61 -3.50
CA TRP A 79 12.18 0.89 -4.63
C TRP A 79 12.70 -0.55 -4.70
N PHE A 80 14.01 -0.76 -4.45
CA PHE A 80 14.59 -2.10 -4.41
C PHE A 80 13.86 -2.99 -3.41
N PHE A 81 13.73 -2.55 -2.15
CA PHE A 81 13.02 -3.32 -1.13
C PHE A 81 11.54 -3.51 -1.47
N SER A 82 10.86 -2.48 -1.97
CA SER A 82 9.45 -2.55 -2.35
C SER A 82 9.21 -3.60 -3.45
N PHE A 83 10.05 -3.62 -4.49
CA PHE A 83 9.96 -4.59 -5.57
C PHE A 83 10.32 -6.00 -5.11
N SER A 84 11.32 -6.17 -4.24
CA SER A 84 11.64 -7.48 -3.66
C SER A 84 10.47 -8.04 -2.85
N ILE A 85 9.84 -7.20 -2.01
CA ILE A 85 8.66 -7.61 -1.21
C ILE A 85 7.48 -7.94 -2.14
N ALA A 86 7.24 -7.14 -3.18
CA ALA A 86 6.18 -7.41 -4.15
C ALA A 86 6.40 -8.74 -4.89
N ALA A 87 7.64 -9.03 -5.29
CA ALA A 87 7.99 -10.29 -5.95
C ALA A 87 7.74 -11.50 -5.02
N ILE A 88 8.16 -11.41 -3.76
CA ILE A 88 7.92 -12.46 -2.75
C ILE A 88 6.41 -12.67 -2.54
N ASN A 89 5.65 -11.58 -2.39
CA ASN A 89 4.20 -11.66 -2.22
C ASN A 89 3.50 -12.31 -3.42
N ASN A 90 3.93 -12.01 -4.64
CA ASN A 90 3.36 -12.65 -5.83
C ASN A 90 3.64 -14.15 -5.87
N GLN A 91 4.82 -14.59 -5.42
CA GLN A 91 5.12 -16.03 -5.32
C GLN A 91 4.25 -16.72 -4.25
N ILE A 92 4.03 -16.08 -3.10
CA ILE A 92 3.14 -16.59 -2.05
C ILE A 92 1.70 -16.71 -2.56
N ILE A 93 1.20 -15.66 -3.22
CA ILE A 93 -0.15 -15.65 -3.80
C ILE A 93 -0.30 -16.75 -4.86
N GLY A 94 0.66 -16.88 -5.78
CA GLY A 94 0.67 -17.93 -6.78
C GLY A 94 0.62 -19.32 -6.14
N HIS A 95 1.48 -19.55 -5.15
CA HIS A 95 1.50 -20.82 -4.42
C HIS A 95 0.18 -21.15 -3.72
N LEU A 96 -0.47 -20.16 -3.11
CA LEU A 96 -1.78 -20.33 -2.45
C LEU A 96 -2.89 -20.68 -3.44
N ILE A 97 -2.89 -20.04 -4.61
CA ILE A 97 -3.85 -20.34 -5.68
C ILE A 97 -3.64 -21.78 -6.19
N ASP A 98 -2.39 -22.16 -6.45
CA ASP A 98 -2.04 -23.48 -6.96
C ASP A 98 -2.44 -24.60 -5.99
N GLN A 99 -2.26 -24.40 -4.68
CA GLN A 99 -2.61 -25.40 -3.66
C GLN A 99 -4.11 -25.51 -3.40
N SER A 100 -4.83 -24.40 -3.42
CA SER A 100 -6.26 -24.36 -3.08
C SER A 100 -7.19 -24.53 -4.28
N GLY A 101 -6.67 -24.45 -5.50
CA GLY A 101 -7.45 -24.52 -6.75
C GLY A 101 -8.38 -23.32 -6.94
N GLY A 102 -8.23 -22.26 -6.16
CA GLY A 102 -9.11 -21.09 -6.17
C GLY A 102 -8.47 -19.85 -5.56
N PHE A 103 -9.11 -18.70 -5.75
CA PHE A 103 -8.54 -17.40 -5.35
C PHE A 103 -8.78 -17.05 -3.87
N THR A 104 -9.68 -17.73 -3.18
CA THR A 104 -10.11 -17.38 -1.82
C THR A 104 -8.97 -17.36 -0.81
N SER A 105 -8.05 -18.33 -0.88
CA SER A 105 -6.88 -18.41 0.01
C SER A 105 -5.92 -17.23 -0.17
N ALA A 106 -5.65 -16.85 -1.42
CA ALA A 106 -4.83 -15.69 -1.78
C ALA A 106 -5.48 -14.37 -1.33
N PHE A 107 -6.80 -14.23 -1.52
CA PHE A 107 -7.53 -13.05 -1.03
C PHE A 107 -7.48 -12.95 0.50
N MET A 108 -7.68 -14.06 1.22
CA MET A 108 -7.58 -14.08 2.68
C MET A 108 -6.18 -13.68 3.16
N TYR A 109 -5.13 -14.14 2.48
CA TYR A 109 -3.76 -13.70 2.74
C TYR A 109 -3.60 -12.18 2.55
N ILE A 110 -4.05 -11.63 1.42
CA ILE A 110 -3.95 -10.19 1.12
C ILE A 110 -4.70 -9.36 2.16
N VAL A 111 -5.93 -9.76 2.52
CA VAL A 111 -6.71 -9.09 3.56
C VAL A 111 -5.98 -9.12 4.90
N GLY A 112 -5.40 -10.27 5.28
CA GLY A 112 -4.60 -10.40 6.49
C GLY A 112 -3.43 -9.41 6.53
N VAL A 113 -2.69 -9.32 5.42
CA VAL A 113 -1.60 -8.34 5.27
C VAL A 113 -2.12 -6.91 5.39
N MET A 114 -3.26 -6.60 4.77
CA MET A 114 -3.86 -5.25 4.82
C MET A 114 -4.41 -4.86 6.20
N VAL A 115 -4.71 -5.81 7.08
CA VAL A 115 -5.08 -5.54 8.48
C VAL A 115 -3.84 -5.38 9.36
N ILE A 116 -2.82 -6.22 9.17
CA ILE A 116 -1.61 -6.21 9.98
C ILE A 116 -0.71 -4.99 9.65
N ALA A 117 -0.57 -4.65 8.36
CA ALA A 117 0.28 -3.55 7.91
C ALA A 117 -0.06 -2.18 8.54
N PRO A 118 -1.32 -1.72 8.62
CA PRO A 118 -1.65 -0.46 9.27
C PRO A 118 -1.40 -0.50 10.78
N ILE A 119 -1.63 -1.65 11.43
CA ILE A 119 -1.32 -1.82 12.86
C ILE A 119 0.19 -1.71 13.08
N ALA A 120 1.00 -2.42 12.29
CA ALA A 120 2.46 -2.34 12.35
C ALA A 120 2.96 -0.92 12.04
N ALA A 121 2.36 -0.24 11.06
CA ALA A 121 2.66 1.15 10.73
C ALA A 121 2.43 2.10 11.92
N GLN A 122 1.48 1.81 12.83
CA GLN A 122 1.30 2.62 14.04
C GLN A 122 2.52 2.59 14.98
N PHE A 123 3.29 1.50 14.99
CA PHE A 123 4.46 1.33 15.85
C PHE A 123 5.78 1.76 15.18
N VAL A 124 5.86 1.69 13.86
CA VAL A 124 7.08 2.02 13.10
C VAL A 124 7.16 3.50 12.74
N PHE A 125 6.03 4.14 12.38
CA PHE A 125 6.06 5.57 12.05
C PHE A 125 6.15 6.44 13.30
N PRO A 126 7.09 7.41 13.36
CA PRO A 126 7.23 8.32 14.48
C PRO A 126 5.90 9.05 14.73
N LYS A 127 5.58 9.26 16.02
CA LYS A 127 4.41 10.06 16.39
C LYS A 127 4.63 11.48 15.88
N ALA A 128 3.63 12.03 15.20
CA ALA A 128 3.53 13.44 14.87
C ALA A 128 3.92 14.29 16.09
N LYS A 129 4.87 15.21 15.92
CA LYS A 129 5.14 16.25 16.92
C LYS A 129 4.09 17.35 16.81
#